data_AF-A0A0P0WZZ8-F1
#
_entry.id   AF-A0A0P0WZZ8-F1
#
_cell.length_a   1.000
_cell.length_b   1.000
_cell.length_c   1.000
_cell.angle_alpha   90.00
_cell.angle_beta   90.00
_cell.angle_gamma   90.00
#
_symmetry.space_group_name_H-M   'P 1'
#
loop_
_entity.id
_entity.type
_entity.pdbx_description
1 polymer ?
#
loop_
_entity_poly.entity_id
_entity_poly.type
_entity_poly.pdbx_seq_one_letter_code
_entity_poly.pdbx_strand_id
1 'polypeptide(L)'
;MGEGREARLMRYREKRKNRRFEKTIRYASRKAYAETRPRIKGRFAKRADHDADDADADADDPAAVPSSYMLDFGYGVVPSF
;
A
#
# COMPACT_ATOMS: atom_id res chain seq x y z
N MET A 1 -2.20 -45.79 10.22
CA MET A 1 -2.91 -44.76 9.41
C MET A 1 -3.54 -43.63 10.26
N GLY A 2 -3.09 -43.36 11.49
CA GLY A 2 -3.72 -42.36 12.40
C GLY A 2 -2.79 -41.27 12.97
N GLU A 3 -1.48 -41.55 13.08
CA GLU A 3 -0.51 -40.66 13.73
C GLU A 3 -0.42 -39.27 13.08
N GLY A 4 -0.51 -39.21 11.75
CA GLY A 4 -0.49 -37.93 11.02
C GLY A 4 -1.73 -37.06 11.28
N ARG A 5 -2.85 -37.62 11.73
CA ARG A 5 -4.05 -36.83 12.09
C ARG A 5 -3.90 -36.23 13.48
N GLU A 6 -3.47 -37.02 14.45
CA GLU A 6 -3.29 -36.57 15.83
C GLU A 6 -2.24 -35.46 15.93
N ALA A 7 -1.08 -35.63 15.28
CA ALA A 7 -0.05 -34.59 15.21
C ALA A 7 -0.57 -33.28 14.59
N ARG A 8 -1.38 -33.36 13.51
CA ARG A 8 -2.02 -32.19 12.88
C ARG A 8 -3.02 -31.52 13.80
N LEU A 9 -3.83 -32.29 14.54
CA LEU A 9 -4.80 -31.75 15.49
C LEU A 9 -4.12 -31.07 16.67
N MET A 10 -3.04 -31.63 17.20
CA MET A 10 -2.25 -31.03 18.27
C MET A 10 -1.65 -29.69 17.81
N ARG A 11 -1.00 -29.66 16.63
CA ARG A 11 -0.49 -28.43 16.03
C ARG A 11 -1.59 -27.38 15.82
N TYR A 12 -2.80 -27.80 15.41
CA TYR A 12 -3.94 -26.89 15.27
C TYR A 12 -4.38 -26.30 16.61
N ARG A 13 -4.52 -27.12 17.66
CA ARG A 13 -4.92 -26.69 19.01
C ARG A 13 -3.90 -25.71 19.61
N GLU A 14 -2.61 -25.99 19.46
CA GLU A 14 -1.52 -25.09 19.89
C GLU A 14 -1.57 -23.75 19.14
N LYS A 15 -1.68 -23.80 17.81
CA LYS A 15 -1.82 -22.57 17.00
C LYS A 15 -3.08 -21.78 17.36
N ARG A 16 -4.17 -22.44 17.77
CA ARG A 16 -5.42 -21.76 18.19
C ARG A 16 -5.22 -20.95 19.47
N LYS A 17 -4.46 -21.47 20.44
CA LYS A 17 -4.12 -20.74 21.68
C LYS A 17 -3.25 -19.51 21.40
N ASN A 18 -2.35 -19.60 20.41
CA ASN A 18 -1.41 -18.54 20.07
C ASN A 18 -1.93 -17.54 19.01
N ARG A 19 -3.25 -17.51 18.75
CA ARG A 19 -3.83 -16.55 17.79
C ARG A 19 -3.75 -15.14 18.38
N ARG A 20 -3.16 -14.22 17.62
CA ARG A 20 -3.13 -12.79 17.92
C ARG A 20 -4.16 -12.09 17.03
N PHE A 21 -5.14 -11.43 17.65
CA PHE A 21 -6.19 -10.68 16.95
C PHE A 21 -5.91 -9.18 16.85
N GLU A 22 -4.93 -8.69 17.60
CA GLU A 22 -4.47 -7.33 17.52
C GLU A 22 -3.81 -7.04 16.16
N LYS A 23 -3.97 -5.80 15.69
CA LYS A 23 -3.34 -5.34 14.45
C LYS A 23 -1.83 -5.39 14.60
N THR A 24 -1.19 -6.33 13.89
CA THR A 24 0.27 -6.47 13.87
C THR A 24 0.86 -5.85 12.61
N ILE A 25 1.71 -4.84 12.77
CA ILE A 25 2.45 -4.23 11.66
C ILE A 25 3.77 -4.99 11.51
N ARG A 26 3.88 -5.82 10.47
CA ARG A 26 5.09 -6.64 10.23
C ARG A 26 6.21 -5.89 9.53
N TYR A 27 5.86 -4.96 8.63
CA TYR A 27 6.81 -4.21 7.81
C TYR A 27 6.63 -2.72 8.07
N ALA A 28 7.49 -2.16 8.92
CA ALA A 28 7.44 -0.75 9.29
C ALA A 28 7.68 0.18 8.09
N SER A 29 8.65 -0.17 7.22
CA SER A 29 8.95 0.61 6.01
C SER A 29 7.74 0.77 5.09
N ARG A 30 6.97 -0.31 4.87
CA ARG A 30 5.76 -0.29 4.03
C ARG A 30 4.65 0.54 4.66
N LYS A 31 4.53 0.54 6.00
CA LYS A 31 3.57 1.39 6.71
C LYS A 31 3.91 2.87 6.50
N ALA A 32 5.17 3.26 6.69
CA ALA A 32 5.63 4.63 6.48
C ALA A 32 5.34 5.11 5.04
N TYR A 33 5.65 4.29 4.02
CA TYR A 33 5.34 4.63 2.62
C TYR A 33 3.83 4.77 2.34
N ALA A 34 2.99 3.99 3.02
CA ALA A 34 1.54 4.06 2.85
C ALA A 34 0.89 5.25 3.58
N GLU A 35 1.57 5.78 4.61
CA GLU A 35 1.15 6.97 5.37
C GLU A 35 1.43 8.26 4.62
N THR A 36 2.55 8.34 3.88
CA THR A 36 2.93 9.54 3.12
C THR A 36 2.36 9.59 1.70
N ARG A 37 1.86 8.47 1.16
CA ARG A 37 1.37 8.39 -0.23
C ARG A 37 0.02 9.11 -0.41
N PRO A 38 -0.18 9.92 -1.48
CA PRO A 38 -1.43 10.64 -1.72
C PRO A 38 -2.63 9.70 -1.93
N ARG A 39 -3.80 10.13 -1.44
CA ARG A 39 -5.05 9.37 -1.50
C ARG A 39 -6.23 10.23 -1.96
N ILE A 40 -7.17 9.61 -2.67
CA ILE A 40 -8.46 10.19 -3.09
C ILE A 40 -9.55 9.22 -2.62
N LYS A 41 -10.51 9.67 -1.80
CA LYS A 41 -11.59 8.84 -1.21
C LYS A 41 -11.07 7.51 -0.59
N GLY A 42 -9.91 7.55 0.08
CA GLY A 42 -9.26 6.40 0.72
C GLY A 42 -8.41 5.50 -0.18
N ARG A 43 -8.53 5.61 -1.51
CA ARG A 43 -7.70 4.90 -2.51
C ARG A 43 -6.40 5.66 -2.76
N PHE A 44 -5.32 4.97 -3.14
CA PHE A 44 -4.12 5.67 -3.58
C PHE A 44 -4.36 6.35 -4.94
N ALA A 45 -3.86 7.58 -5.12
CA ALA A 45 -3.90 8.23 -6.41
C ALA A 45 -3.00 7.47 -7.43
N LYS A 46 -3.51 7.25 -8.64
CA LYS A 46 -2.70 6.81 -9.80
C LYS A 46 -1.88 8.02 -10.28
N ARG A 47 -0.64 7.80 -10.74
CA ARG A 47 0.12 8.85 -11.45
C ARG A 47 -0.57 9.02 -12.82
N ALA A 48 -0.66 10.25 -13.32
CA ALA A 48 -1.49 10.64 -14.46
C ALA A 48 -1.11 10.02 -15.83
N ASP A 49 -0.21 9.04 -15.88
CA ASP A 49 0.38 8.53 -17.13
C ASP A 49 0.20 7.02 -17.34
N HIS A 50 -0.71 6.36 -16.62
CA HIS A 50 -0.97 4.93 -16.85
C HIS A 50 -2.47 4.63 -16.77
N ASP A 51 -3.07 4.65 -17.95
CA ASP A 51 -4.33 4.02 -18.35
C ASP A 51 -5.56 4.39 -17.51
N ALA A 52 -6.25 5.40 -18.06
CA ALA A 52 -7.69 5.36 -18.28
C ALA A 52 -8.22 3.92 -18.22
N ASP A 53 -9.07 3.65 -17.22
CA ASP A 53 -10.05 2.56 -17.10
C ASP A 53 -10.18 2.21 -15.62
N ASP A 54 -11.10 2.91 -14.94
CA ASP A 54 -11.86 2.47 -13.76
C ASP A 54 -12.75 3.65 -13.34
N ALA A 55 -13.93 3.71 -13.95
CA ALA A 55 -14.96 4.71 -13.72
C ALA A 55 -15.50 4.64 -12.28
N ASP A 56 -15.28 5.72 -11.53
CA ASP A 56 -16.11 6.21 -10.42
C ASP A 56 -15.80 7.72 -10.28
N ALA A 57 -15.97 8.44 -11.39
CA ALA A 57 -15.94 9.91 -11.43
C ALA A 57 -17.33 10.42 -11.00
N ASP A 58 -17.57 10.46 -9.69
CA ASP A 58 -18.69 11.22 -9.13
C ASP A 58 -18.35 12.72 -9.23
N ALA A 59 -18.83 13.34 -10.31
CA ALA A 59 -19.43 14.67 -10.47
C ALA A 59 -18.88 15.93 -9.72
N ASP A 60 -18.75 17.00 -10.53
CA ASP A 60 -18.85 18.44 -10.21
C ASP A 60 -17.70 19.18 -9.51
N ASP A 61 -16.73 19.70 -10.29
CA ASP A 61 -16.21 21.06 -10.07
C ASP A 61 -15.52 21.65 -11.34
N PRO A 62 -16.12 22.66 -12.02
CA PRO A 62 -15.49 23.36 -13.12
C PRO A 62 -14.95 24.74 -12.71
N ALA A 63 -13.84 24.81 -11.96
CA ALA A 63 -13.08 26.06 -11.80
C ALA A 63 -11.65 25.86 -11.27
N ALA A 64 -10.66 26.43 -11.98
CA ALA A 64 -9.34 26.88 -11.49
C ALA A 64 -8.34 25.79 -11.03
N VAL A 65 -7.08 25.68 -11.47
CA VAL A 65 -6.08 26.60 -12.04
C VAL A 65 -4.92 25.73 -12.57
N PRO A 66 -4.22 26.06 -13.68
CA PRO A 66 -3.14 25.24 -14.22
C PRO A 66 -1.74 25.66 -13.71
N SER A 67 -0.81 24.70 -13.79
CA SER A 67 0.64 24.89 -13.98
C SER A 67 1.44 25.53 -12.84
N SER A 68 1.81 24.74 -11.81
CA SER A 68 2.93 25.13 -10.92
C SER A 68 3.84 23.99 -10.45
N TYR A 69 3.73 22.77 -11.00
CA TYR A 69 4.73 21.72 -10.75
C TYR A 69 5.83 21.73 -11.82
N MET A 70 6.41 22.91 -12.05
CA MET A 70 7.76 23.00 -12.62
C MET A 70 8.76 22.67 -11.50
N LEU A 71 8.88 21.40 -11.15
CA LEU A 71 10.02 20.91 -10.36
C LEU A 71 11.08 20.43 -11.33
N ASP A 72 11.93 21.39 -11.68
CA ASP A 72 13.27 21.22 -12.21
C ASP A 72 14.10 20.35 -11.24
N PHE A 73 13.95 19.02 -11.34
CA PHE A 73 14.96 18.10 -10.82
C PHE A 73 15.90 17.76 -11.96
N GLY A 74 16.80 18.72 -12.24
CA GLY A 74 18.03 18.49 -12.96
C GLY A 74 18.71 17.22 -12.46
N TYR A 75 18.98 16.33 -13.41
CA TYR A 75 19.75 15.11 -13.28
C TYR A 75 20.96 15.32 -12.35
N GLY A 76 20.91 14.71 -11.16
CA GLY A 76 22.00 14.74 -10.19
C GLY A 76 23.24 14.07 -10.76
N VAL A 77 24.28 14.87 -10.96
CA VAL A 77 25.65 14.42 -11.24
C VAL A 77 26.13 13.57 -10.06
N VAL A 78 26.57 12.34 -10.33
CA VAL A 78 27.25 11.47 -9.35
C VAL A 78 28.75 11.80 -9.42
N PRO A 79 29.38 12.30 -8.34
CA PRO A 79 30.83 12.51 -8.32
C PRO A 79 31.55 11.16 -8.32
N SER A 80 32.39 10.92 -9.32
CA SER A 80 33.44 9.90 -9.26
C SER A 80 34.68 10.52 -8.61
N PHE A 81 35.18 9.91 -7.53
CA PHE A 81 36.56 10.09 -7.06
C PHE A 81 37.43 8.95 -7.58
#